data_AF-A0A3L7P8E6-F1
#
_entry.id   AF-A0A3L7P8E6-F1
#
_cell.length_a   1.000
_cell.length_b   1.000
_cell.length_c   1.000
_cell.angle_alpha   90.00
_cell.angle_beta   90.00
_cell.angle_gamma   90.00
#
_symmetry.space_group_name_H-M   'P 1'
#
loop_
_entity.id
_entity.type
_entity.pdbx_description
1 polymer ?
#
loop_
_entity_poly.entity_id
_entity_poly.type
_entity_poly.pdbx_seq_one_letter_code
_entity_poly.pdbx_strand_id
1 'polypeptide(L)'
;MNEAMSSGLLSSRSNESLEKILGIEIPATQSSLGGGDSMRNVLGVTEHFASALARGDEYQNRRILIIDDEPINVRLIQKCLHMAGYKSVETHTDPESALERIIGLQPDLVVCDVVMSVSGLQILRQVVSSPDLRNIPMIMITASEDERVRTDALELGAAELLTKPLRATSLLPRVRNALLLRAQFDQMLNHSRDLESQIQSRTAELMVSRLELIHCLAKLAEYRDNETGHHVIRVGRYAGILARKLGLDKATCELLEHAAPLHDIGKIGIGDDILRKPGKLTPEEFEMMQRHVGLGRKVFQPLSYAETQQMRSHTLLGDMMINVGSSPLLRMASEIALTHHERWDGTGYPIGLKGTDIPLSGRIVAVADVFDALSSKRVYKPAFPIDKCFAILEEESGTHFDPTIVAAFMSVREQIVKIRIELADVD
;
A
#
# COMPACT_ATOMS: atom_id res chain seq x y z
N MET A 1 40.52 -8.55 -28.10
CA MET A 1 41.91 -9.06 -28.01
C MET A 1 42.23 -9.19 -26.53
N ASN A 2 42.19 -10.32 -25.84
CA ASN A 2 42.22 -11.77 -26.14
C ASN A 2 41.46 -12.43 -24.94
N GLU A 3 40.42 -13.29 -25.06
CA GLU A 3 40.43 -14.74 -25.39
C GLU A 3 41.65 -15.50 -24.84
N ALA A 4 41.62 -16.66 -24.18
CA ALA A 4 40.62 -17.63 -23.78
C ALA A 4 41.37 -18.69 -22.91
N MET A 5 40.62 -19.69 -22.38
CA MET A 5 41.08 -21.02 -21.91
C MET A 5 41.55 -21.16 -20.45
N SER A 6 40.69 -21.74 -19.61
CA SER A 6 40.96 -23.08 -19.04
C SER A 6 39.72 -23.62 -18.34
N SER A 7 39.16 -24.67 -18.93
CA SER A 7 38.15 -25.57 -18.38
C SER A 7 38.84 -26.74 -17.67
N GLY A 8 38.24 -27.21 -16.58
CA GLY A 8 38.37 -28.60 -16.14
C GLY A 8 38.87 -28.82 -14.71
N LEU A 9 38.17 -29.77 -14.05
CA LEU A 9 38.59 -30.58 -12.90
C LEU A 9 38.26 -30.06 -11.49
N LEU A 10 37.00 -30.28 -11.06
CA LEU A 10 36.71 -30.82 -9.73
C LEU A 10 35.57 -31.85 -9.87
N SER A 11 35.96 -33.09 -10.15
CA SER A 11 35.11 -34.26 -10.03
C SER A 11 35.26 -34.88 -8.64
N SER A 12 34.18 -35.56 -8.23
CA SER A 12 34.16 -36.73 -7.35
C SER A 12 34.47 -36.54 -5.86
N ARG A 13 33.40 -36.53 -5.04
CA ARG A 13 33.23 -37.40 -3.85
C ARG A 13 31.89 -37.11 -3.16
N SER A 14 30.85 -37.86 -3.53
CA SER A 14 29.74 -38.28 -2.65
C SER A 14 28.65 -39.03 -3.44
N ASN A 15 29.01 -40.12 -4.12
CA ASN A 15 27.99 -40.99 -4.77
C ASN A 15 28.26 -42.49 -4.56
N GLU A 16 28.92 -42.84 -3.46
CA GLU A 16 29.38 -44.21 -3.18
C GLU A 16 28.57 -44.89 -2.07
N SER A 17 27.27 -44.58 -1.91
CA SER A 17 26.45 -45.14 -0.82
C SER A 17 25.04 -45.58 -1.20
N LEU A 18 24.68 -45.67 -2.48
CA LEU A 18 23.38 -46.24 -2.90
C LEU A 18 23.51 -47.60 -3.62
N GLU A 19 24.65 -47.90 -4.23
CA GLU A 19 24.86 -49.17 -4.96
C GLU A 19 25.12 -50.37 -4.04
N LYS A 20 25.48 -50.14 -2.77
CA LYS A 20 25.62 -51.20 -1.75
C LYS A 20 24.32 -51.62 -1.08
N ILE A 21 23.22 -50.89 -1.28
CA ILE A 21 21.95 -51.11 -0.55
C ILE A 21 21.01 -52.06 -1.31
N LEU A 22 21.17 -52.21 -2.63
CA LEU A 22 20.16 -52.90 -3.45
C LEU A 22 20.57 -54.26 -4.03
N GLY A 23 21.79 -54.76 -3.79
CA GLY A 23 22.12 -56.19 -3.92
C GLY A 23 21.64 -56.91 -5.19
N ILE A 24 21.57 -56.22 -6.33
CA ILE A 24 21.08 -56.77 -7.60
C ILE A 24 22.16 -56.51 -8.65
N GLU A 25 22.85 -57.57 -9.07
CA GLU A 25 23.70 -57.56 -10.26
C GLU A 25 22.81 -57.50 -11.51
N ILE A 26 23.02 -56.52 -12.38
CA ILE A 26 22.38 -56.47 -13.70
C ILE A 26 23.40 -57.02 -14.72
N PRO A 27 23.15 -58.17 -15.38
CA PRO A 27 24.00 -58.63 -16.46
C PRO A 27 23.66 -57.90 -17.77
N ALA A 28 24.69 -57.65 -18.58
CA ALA A 28 24.59 -56.98 -19.86
C ALA A 28 23.79 -57.80 -20.91
N THR A 29 22.81 -57.11 -21.52
CA THR A 29 22.12 -57.34 -22.80
C THR A 29 22.34 -58.67 -23.54
N GLN A 30 21.26 -59.42 -23.79
CA GLN A 30 20.93 -60.00 -25.10
C GLN A 30 19.41 -60.18 -25.27
N SER A 31 18.96 -59.96 -26.51
CA SER A 31 17.59 -60.08 -27.02
C SER A 31 16.99 -61.49 -26.87
N SER A 32 15.73 -61.59 -26.43
CA SER A 32 14.75 -62.51 -27.03
C SER A 32 13.34 -62.21 -26.54
N LEU A 33 12.39 -62.47 -27.44
CA LEU A 33 10.95 -62.22 -27.35
C LEU A 33 10.27 -62.93 -26.16
N GLY A 34 9.24 -62.30 -25.59
CA GLY A 34 8.17 -63.04 -24.90
C GLY A 34 7.42 -62.27 -23.82
N GLY A 35 6.22 -61.78 -24.16
CA GLY A 35 5.11 -61.69 -23.21
C GLY A 35 5.07 -60.48 -22.27
N GLY A 36 4.72 -59.30 -22.78
CA GLY A 36 4.32 -58.17 -21.94
C GLY A 36 3.49 -57.08 -22.64
N ASP A 37 3.16 -57.29 -23.92
CA ASP A 37 2.75 -56.20 -24.81
C ASP A 37 1.23 -56.08 -25.06
N SER A 38 0.41 -56.77 -24.27
CA SER A 38 -1.06 -56.76 -24.46
C SER A 38 -1.81 -55.73 -23.61
N MET A 39 -1.17 -55.01 -22.68
CA MET A 39 -1.82 -53.98 -21.87
C MET A 39 -1.38 -52.53 -22.16
N ARG A 40 -0.25 -52.31 -22.87
CA ARG A 40 0.22 -50.96 -23.23
C ARG A 40 -0.50 -50.38 -24.45
N ASN A 41 -0.98 -51.22 -25.36
CA ASN A 41 -1.62 -50.79 -26.61
C ASN A 41 -3.09 -50.35 -26.47
N VAL A 42 -3.73 -50.53 -25.32
CA VAL A 42 -5.15 -50.17 -25.16
C VAL A 42 -5.37 -48.66 -24.96
N LEU A 43 -4.32 -47.89 -24.61
CA LEU A 43 -4.46 -46.46 -24.28
C LEU A 43 -3.51 -45.51 -25.03
N GLY A 44 -2.67 -46.01 -25.95
CA GLY A 44 -1.90 -45.16 -26.86
C GLY A 44 -1.00 -44.11 -26.18
N VAL A 45 -0.41 -44.44 -25.03
CA VAL A 45 0.55 -43.56 -24.33
C VAL A 45 1.95 -43.95 -24.78
N THR A 46 2.56 -43.17 -25.67
CA THR A 46 3.93 -43.39 -26.16
C THR A 46 4.98 -42.84 -25.18
N GLU A 47 6.22 -43.35 -25.23
CA GLU A 47 7.34 -42.92 -24.37
C GLU A 47 7.65 -41.40 -24.46
N HIS A 48 7.38 -40.79 -25.62
CA HIS A 48 7.49 -39.33 -25.79
C HIS A 48 6.50 -38.54 -24.91
N PHE A 49 5.33 -39.12 -24.60
CA PHE A 49 4.32 -38.52 -23.72
C PHE A 49 4.74 -38.61 -22.25
N ALA A 50 5.39 -39.70 -21.85
CA ALA A 50 5.94 -39.89 -20.50
C ALA A 50 7.06 -38.89 -20.17
N SER A 51 7.92 -38.57 -21.15
CA SER A 51 8.97 -37.54 -21.02
C SER A 51 8.41 -36.11 -20.90
N ALA A 52 7.30 -35.81 -21.57
CA ALA A 52 6.60 -34.52 -21.43
C ALA A 52 5.82 -34.38 -20.10
N LEU A 53 5.38 -35.50 -19.51
CA LEU A 53 4.78 -35.57 -18.18
C LEU A 53 5.80 -35.30 -17.06
N ALA A 54 7.06 -35.70 -17.24
CA ALA A 54 8.14 -35.49 -16.26
C ALA A 54 8.53 -34.01 -16.04
N ARG A 55 8.09 -33.07 -16.89
CA ARG A 55 8.28 -31.62 -16.67
C ARG A 55 7.13 -30.97 -15.90
N GLY A 56 6.09 -31.72 -15.51
CA GLY A 56 4.85 -31.24 -14.89
C GLY A 56 4.72 -31.49 -13.38
N ASP A 57 5.81 -31.80 -12.68
CA ASP A 57 5.80 -32.15 -11.24
C ASP A 57 5.15 -31.08 -10.34
N GLU A 58 5.20 -29.80 -10.72
CA GLU A 58 4.70 -28.69 -9.90
C GLU A 58 3.16 -28.70 -9.70
N TYR A 59 2.39 -29.33 -10.60
CA TYR A 59 0.93 -29.28 -10.59
C TYR A 59 0.25 -30.62 -10.27
N GLN A 60 1.03 -31.68 -10.00
CA GLN A 60 0.50 -33.02 -9.70
C GLN A 60 -0.35 -33.09 -8.42
N ASN A 61 -0.15 -32.14 -7.50
CA ASN A 61 -0.89 -32.05 -6.23
C ASN A 61 -2.12 -31.14 -6.30
N ARG A 62 -2.38 -30.49 -7.44
CA ARG A 62 -3.55 -29.62 -7.64
C ARG A 62 -4.83 -30.46 -7.59
N ARG A 63 -5.89 -29.89 -6.99
CA ARG A 63 -7.18 -30.55 -6.80
C ARG A 63 -7.99 -30.51 -8.08
N ILE A 64 -8.24 -31.67 -8.68
CA ILE A 64 -9.09 -31.81 -9.86
C ILE A 64 -10.40 -32.44 -9.43
N LEU A 65 -11.54 -31.84 -9.78
CA LEU A 65 -12.87 -32.39 -9.53
C LEU A 65 -13.49 -32.89 -10.85
N ILE A 66 -13.90 -34.15 -10.90
CA ILE A 66 -14.61 -34.75 -12.03
C ILE A 66 -16.10 -34.82 -11.69
N ILE A 67 -16.97 -34.36 -12.59
CA ILE A 67 -18.43 -34.36 -12.45
C ILE A 67 -19.05 -35.03 -13.67
N ASP A 68 -19.65 -36.20 -13.49
CA ASP A 68 -20.36 -36.96 -14.54
C ASP A 68 -21.33 -37.92 -13.82
N ASP A 69 -22.59 -37.98 -14.27
CA ASP A 69 -23.64 -38.83 -13.66
C ASP A 69 -23.47 -40.32 -13.98
N GLU A 70 -22.57 -40.66 -14.92
CA GLU A 70 -22.21 -42.01 -15.28
C GLU A 70 -20.89 -42.44 -14.57
N PRO A 71 -20.95 -43.36 -13.58
CA PRO A 71 -19.77 -43.74 -12.79
C PRO A 71 -18.62 -44.34 -13.60
N ILE A 72 -18.92 -44.90 -14.78
CA ILE A 72 -17.92 -45.48 -15.69
C ILE A 72 -17.04 -44.39 -16.29
N ASN A 73 -17.64 -43.27 -16.72
CA ASN A 73 -16.92 -42.13 -17.30
C ASN A 73 -15.99 -41.49 -16.26
N VAL A 74 -16.52 -41.24 -15.06
CA VAL A 74 -15.76 -40.76 -13.91
C VAL A 74 -14.52 -41.63 -13.65
N ARG A 75 -14.71 -42.95 -13.56
CA ARG A 75 -13.62 -43.90 -13.27
C ARG A 75 -12.57 -43.94 -14.39
N LEU A 76 -12.99 -43.79 -15.64
CA LEU A 76 -12.08 -43.73 -16.80
C LEU A 76 -11.19 -42.48 -16.74
N ILE A 77 -11.80 -41.31 -16.55
CA ILE A 77 -11.08 -40.02 -16.45
C ILE A 77 -10.13 -40.04 -15.25
N GLN A 78 -10.62 -40.49 -14.09
CA GLN A 78 -9.81 -40.58 -12.87
C GLN A 78 -8.58 -41.48 -13.06
N LYS A 79 -8.76 -42.67 -13.65
CA LYS A 79 -7.63 -43.57 -13.97
C LYS A 79 -6.64 -42.92 -14.93
N CYS A 80 -7.12 -42.24 -15.97
CA CYS A 80 -6.27 -41.52 -16.92
C CYS A 80 -5.41 -40.45 -16.23
N LEU A 81 -6.00 -39.68 -15.32
CA LEU A 81 -5.30 -38.64 -14.57
C LEU A 81 -4.30 -39.21 -13.56
N HIS A 82 -4.67 -40.27 -12.83
CA HIS A 82 -3.76 -40.95 -11.91
C HIS A 82 -2.56 -41.57 -12.62
N MET A 83 -2.77 -42.21 -13.78
CA MET A 83 -1.67 -42.75 -14.59
C MET A 83 -0.73 -41.66 -15.12
N ALA A 84 -1.23 -40.44 -15.28
CA ALA A 84 -0.45 -39.27 -15.66
C ALA A 84 0.24 -38.58 -14.46
N GLY A 85 0.06 -39.07 -13.23
CA GLY A 85 0.73 -38.57 -12.02
C GLY A 85 -0.06 -37.57 -11.19
N TYR A 86 -1.29 -37.20 -11.56
CA TYR A 86 -2.13 -36.34 -10.72
C TYR A 86 -2.61 -37.13 -9.49
N LYS A 87 -2.35 -36.60 -8.29
CA LYS A 87 -2.60 -37.31 -7.02
C LYS A 87 -3.92 -36.91 -6.35
N SER A 88 -4.37 -35.67 -6.56
CA SER A 88 -5.55 -35.12 -5.90
C SER A 88 -6.74 -35.02 -6.86
N VAL A 89 -7.25 -36.18 -7.28
CA VAL A 89 -8.42 -36.26 -8.17
C VAL A 89 -9.65 -36.71 -7.39
N GLU A 90 -10.60 -35.81 -7.25
CA GLU A 90 -11.89 -36.04 -6.64
C GLU A 90 -12.97 -36.26 -7.70
N THR A 91 -14.02 -36.96 -7.30
CA THR A 91 -15.10 -37.38 -8.19
C THR A 91 -16.45 -37.11 -7.56
N HIS A 92 -17.42 -36.71 -8.38
CA HIS A 92 -18.79 -36.45 -7.96
C HIS A 92 -19.75 -36.92 -9.05
N THR A 93 -20.75 -37.72 -8.67
CA THR A 93 -21.69 -38.34 -9.63
C THR A 93 -23.12 -37.83 -9.50
N ASP A 94 -23.38 -36.90 -8.58
CA ASP A 94 -24.70 -36.30 -8.40
C ASP A 94 -24.70 -34.87 -8.95
N PRO A 95 -25.30 -34.61 -10.12
CA PRO A 95 -25.32 -33.30 -10.75
C PRO A 95 -26.02 -32.23 -9.91
N GLU A 96 -27.00 -32.59 -9.07
CA GLU A 96 -27.77 -31.63 -8.29
C GLU A 96 -26.94 -31.00 -7.16
N SER A 97 -26.08 -31.77 -6.51
CA SER A 97 -25.15 -31.30 -5.46
C SER A 97 -23.78 -30.85 -5.98
N ALA A 98 -23.59 -30.79 -7.30
CA ALA A 98 -22.31 -30.46 -7.93
C ALA A 98 -21.77 -29.08 -7.53
N LEU A 99 -22.62 -28.05 -7.49
CA LEU A 99 -22.20 -26.69 -7.12
C LEU A 99 -21.75 -26.62 -5.66
N GLU A 100 -22.48 -27.27 -4.74
CA GLU A 100 -22.11 -27.35 -3.32
C GLU A 100 -20.74 -28.02 -3.16
N ARG A 101 -20.47 -29.07 -3.94
CA ARG A 101 -19.18 -29.74 -3.95
C ARG A 101 -18.05 -28.82 -4.46
N ILE A 102 -18.28 -28.04 -5.51
CA ILE A 102 -17.30 -27.07 -6.02
C ILE A 102 -16.99 -26.02 -4.95
N ILE A 103 -18.02 -25.49 -4.27
CA ILE A 103 -17.86 -24.48 -3.22
C ILE A 103 -17.06 -25.05 -2.04
N GLY A 104 -17.39 -26.25 -1.56
CA GLY A 104 -16.75 -26.86 -0.41
C GLY A 104 -15.31 -27.31 -0.68
N LEU A 105 -15.04 -27.83 -1.88
CA LEU A 105 -13.72 -28.34 -2.24
C LEU A 105 -12.75 -27.25 -2.71
N GLN A 106 -13.26 -26.19 -3.35
CA GLN A 106 -12.45 -25.20 -4.07
C GLN A 106 -11.38 -25.87 -4.96
N PRO A 107 -11.80 -26.63 -5.98
CA PRO A 107 -10.87 -27.31 -6.87
C PRO A 107 -10.08 -26.31 -7.73
N ASP A 108 -8.88 -26.73 -8.15
CA ASP A 108 -8.04 -25.98 -9.10
C ASP A 108 -8.48 -26.18 -10.55
N LEU A 109 -9.26 -27.23 -10.82
CA LEU A 109 -9.84 -27.57 -12.12
C LEU A 109 -11.10 -28.40 -11.94
N VAL A 110 -12.14 -28.11 -12.71
CA VAL A 110 -13.31 -28.99 -12.85
C VAL A 110 -13.33 -29.61 -14.24
N VAL A 111 -13.61 -30.91 -14.31
CA VAL A 111 -13.86 -31.65 -15.54
C VAL A 111 -15.31 -32.14 -15.48
N CYS A 112 -16.19 -31.59 -16.31
CA CYS A 112 -17.64 -31.77 -16.17
C CYS A 112 -18.27 -32.30 -17.46
N ASP A 113 -19.11 -33.33 -17.36
CA ASP A 113 -19.97 -33.72 -18.48
C ASP A 113 -21.05 -32.66 -18.75
N VAL A 114 -21.43 -32.49 -20.02
CA VAL A 114 -22.44 -31.52 -20.46
C VAL A 114 -23.86 -32.06 -20.32
N VAL A 115 -24.06 -33.36 -20.56
CA VAL A 115 -25.37 -34.01 -20.70
C VAL A 115 -25.63 -34.86 -19.46
N MET A 116 -26.27 -34.26 -18.47
CA MET A 116 -26.69 -34.90 -17.21
C MET A 116 -28.08 -34.37 -16.80
N SER A 117 -28.67 -34.89 -15.72
CA SER A 117 -29.97 -34.43 -15.19
C SER A 117 -30.01 -32.92 -14.94
N VAL A 118 -28.94 -32.37 -14.37
CA VAL A 118 -28.60 -30.94 -14.37
C VAL A 118 -27.47 -30.75 -15.37
N SER A 119 -27.68 -29.96 -16.42
CA SER A 119 -26.68 -29.84 -17.49
C SER A 119 -25.40 -29.19 -16.97
N GLY A 120 -24.25 -29.71 -17.40
CA GLY A 120 -22.95 -29.10 -17.10
C GLY A 120 -22.84 -27.64 -17.53
N LEU A 121 -23.57 -27.21 -18.58
CA LEU A 121 -23.64 -25.80 -18.98
C LEU A 121 -24.36 -24.92 -17.95
N GLN A 122 -25.35 -25.47 -17.23
CA GLN A 122 -26.01 -24.78 -16.12
C GLN A 122 -25.06 -24.60 -14.94
N ILE A 123 -24.28 -25.64 -14.61
CA ILE A 123 -23.25 -25.59 -13.57
C ILE A 123 -22.18 -24.56 -13.95
N LEU A 124 -21.68 -24.57 -15.19
CA LEU A 124 -20.72 -23.58 -15.69
C LEU A 124 -21.24 -22.14 -15.54
N ARG A 125 -22.51 -21.90 -15.93
CA ARG A 125 -23.13 -20.58 -15.79
C ARG A 125 -23.15 -20.12 -14.33
N GLN A 126 -23.43 -21.01 -13.38
CA GLN A 126 -23.41 -20.71 -11.94
C GLN A 126 -22.00 -20.39 -11.44
N VAL A 127 -20.99 -21.16 -11.87
CA VAL A 127 -19.58 -20.94 -11.52
C VAL A 127 -19.08 -19.58 -12.04
N VAL A 128 -19.32 -19.27 -13.31
CA VAL A 128 -18.88 -18.02 -13.94
C VAL A 128 -19.60 -16.79 -13.37
N SER A 129 -20.84 -16.96 -12.93
CA SER A 129 -21.61 -15.88 -12.29
C SER A 129 -21.20 -15.60 -10.84
N SER A 130 -20.41 -16.49 -10.22
CA SER A 130 -19.96 -16.36 -8.83
C SER A 130 -18.58 -15.69 -8.75
N PRO A 131 -18.42 -14.55 -8.05
CA PRO A 131 -17.13 -13.86 -7.93
C PRO A 131 -15.99 -14.73 -7.40
N ASP A 132 -16.30 -15.66 -6.49
CA ASP A 132 -15.32 -16.53 -5.83
C ASP A 132 -14.96 -17.76 -6.66
N LEU A 133 -15.85 -18.19 -7.57
CA LEU A 133 -15.66 -19.42 -8.35
C LEU A 133 -15.30 -19.16 -9.81
N ARG A 134 -15.58 -17.97 -10.36
CA ARG A 134 -15.43 -17.65 -11.79
C ARG A 134 -14.03 -17.85 -12.37
N ASN A 135 -13.01 -17.95 -11.51
CA ASN A 135 -11.62 -18.17 -11.92
C ASN A 135 -11.22 -19.66 -11.86
N ILE A 136 -12.13 -20.57 -11.50
CA ILE A 136 -11.88 -22.02 -11.54
C ILE A 136 -12.09 -22.46 -12.99
N PRO A 137 -11.06 -22.96 -13.69
CA PRO A 137 -11.22 -23.43 -15.05
C PRO A 137 -12.13 -24.67 -15.09
N MET A 138 -13.02 -24.72 -16.07
CA MET A 138 -13.90 -25.86 -16.31
C MET A 138 -13.63 -26.44 -17.70
N ILE A 139 -13.23 -27.71 -17.77
CA ILE A 139 -13.16 -28.48 -19.01
C ILE A 139 -14.48 -29.24 -19.15
N MET A 140 -15.19 -28.96 -20.22
CA MET A 140 -16.46 -29.60 -20.52
C MET A 140 -16.25 -30.85 -21.37
N ILE A 141 -17.04 -31.89 -21.14
CA ILE A 141 -17.03 -33.13 -21.91
C ILE A 141 -18.42 -33.33 -22.51
N THR A 142 -18.49 -33.63 -23.80
CA THR A 142 -19.77 -33.85 -24.50
C THR A 142 -19.71 -35.08 -25.40
N ALA A 143 -20.84 -35.78 -25.54
CA ALA A 143 -21.03 -36.80 -26.57
C ALA A 143 -21.48 -36.20 -27.91
N SER A 144 -21.92 -34.93 -27.93
CA SER A 144 -22.44 -34.25 -29.11
C SER A 144 -21.34 -33.52 -29.89
N GLU A 145 -21.32 -33.70 -31.20
CA GLU A 145 -20.52 -32.88 -32.13
C GLU A 145 -21.28 -31.62 -32.60
N ASP A 146 -22.41 -31.29 -31.96
CA ASP A 146 -23.17 -30.08 -32.29
C ASP A 146 -22.35 -28.81 -32.01
N GLU A 147 -22.06 -28.07 -33.08
CA GLU A 147 -21.35 -26.79 -33.03
C GLU A 147 -22.05 -25.75 -32.16
N ARG A 148 -23.37 -25.85 -31.94
CA ARG A 148 -24.08 -24.95 -31.02
C ARG A 148 -23.65 -25.16 -29.57
N VAL A 149 -23.56 -26.41 -29.13
CA VAL A 149 -23.12 -26.76 -27.77
C VAL A 149 -21.66 -26.33 -27.56
N ARG A 150 -20.82 -26.47 -28.59
CA ARG A 150 -19.44 -25.96 -28.58
C ARG A 150 -19.37 -24.46 -28.39
N THR A 151 -20.13 -23.73 -29.20
CA THR A 151 -20.16 -22.27 -29.17
C THR A 151 -20.65 -21.79 -27.81
N ASP A 152 -21.78 -22.32 -27.34
CA ASP A 152 -22.37 -21.94 -26.05
C ASP A 152 -21.40 -22.19 -24.87
N ALA A 153 -20.73 -23.35 -24.84
CA ALA A 153 -19.79 -23.67 -23.76
C ALA A 153 -18.62 -22.69 -23.68
N LEU A 154 -18.00 -22.40 -24.83
CA LEU A 154 -16.84 -21.51 -24.91
C LEU A 154 -17.23 -20.05 -24.66
N GLU A 155 -18.36 -19.59 -25.20
CA GLU A 155 -18.87 -18.22 -24.95
C GLU A 155 -19.28 -18.01 -23.49
N LEU A 156 -19.78 -19.05 -22.81
CA LEU A 156 -20.05 -19.01 -21.37
C LEU A 156 -18.77 -18.95 -20.52
N GLY A 157 -17.59 -19.22 -21.07
CA GLY A 157 -16.31 -19.17 -20.38
C GLY A 157 -15.73 -20.52 -19.96
N ALA A 158 -16.14 -21.63 -20.60
CA ALA A 158 -15.44 -22.90 -20.43
C ALA A 158 -13.96 -22.77 -20.84
N ALA A 159 -13.07 -23.40 -20.08
CA ALA A 159 -11.65 -23.41 -20.41
C ALA A 159 -11.37 -24.24 -21.69
N GLU A 160 -12.16 -25.29 -21.92
CA GLU A 160 -12.10 -26.15 -23.10
C GLU A 160 -13.38 -27.00 -23.22
N LEU A 161 -13.72 -27.46 -24.43
CA LEU A 161 -14.72 -28.50 -24.66
C LEU A 161 -14.11 -29.71 -25.41
N LEU A 162 -14.24 -30.89 -24.83
CA LEU A 162 -13.77 -32.17 -25.40
C LEU A 162 -14.95 -33.04 -25.84
N THR A 163 -14.82 -33.67 -27.01
CA THR A 163 -15.79 -34.65 -27.52
C THR A 163 -15.41 -36.07 -27.09
N LYS A 164 -16.41 -36.89 -26.74
CA LYS A 164 -16.26 -38.33 -26.53
C LYS A 164 -16.06 -39.04 -27.90
N PRO A 165 -15.25 -40.11 -27.99
CA PRO A 165 -14.56 -40.81 -26.90
C PRO A 165 -13.31 -40.06 -26.42
N LEU A 166 -13.14 -39.97 -25.10
CA LEU A 166 -11.98 -39.32 -24.50
C LEU A 166 -10.72 -40.16 -24.68
N ARG A 167 -9.65 -39.53 -25.15
CA ARG A 167 -8.32 -40.12 -25.27
C ARG A 167 -7.37 -39.39 -24.34
N ALA A 168 -6.39 -40.09 -23.75
CA ALA A 168 -5.38 -39.47 -22.91
C ALA A 168 -4.62 -38.34 -23.64
N THR A 169 -4.39 -38.53 -24.94
CA THR A 169 -3.72 -37.55 -25.81
C THR A 169 -4.54 -36.29 -26.05
N SER A 170 -5.88 -36.33 -25.89
CA SER A 170 -6.72 -35.13 -25.95
C SER A 170 -6.91 -34.52 -24.56
N LEU A 171 -7.18 -35.30 -23.53
CA LEU A 171 -7.49 -34.81 -22.18
C LEU A 171 -6.28 -34.22 -21.44
N LEU A 172 -5.16 -34.96 -21.38
CA LEU A 172 -4.04 -34.60 -20.49
C LEU A 172 -3.39 -33.25 -20.84
N PRO A 173 -3.18 -32.88 -22.13
CA PRO A 173 -2.66 -31.55 -22.46
C PRO A 173 -3.57 -30.41 -22.00
N ARG A 174 -4.90 -30.61 -22.02
CA ARG A 174 -5.90 -29.59 -21.66
C ARG A 174 -5.94 -29.39 -20.16
N VAL A 175 -5.97 -30.49 -19.42
CA VAL A 175 -5.87 -30.49 -17.95
C VAL A 175 -4.60 -29.76 -17.51
N ARG A 176 -3.45 -30.10 -18.10
CA ARG A 176 -2.18 -29.44 -17.79
C ARG A 176 -2.22 -27.94 -18.05
N ASN A 177 -2.71 -27.53 -19.22
CA ASN A 177 -2.76 -26.11 -19.59
C ASN A 177 -3.72 -25.32 -18.69
N ALA A 178 -4.88 -25.89 -18.35
CA ALA A 178 -5.84 -25.27 -17.45
C ALA A 178 -5.27 -25.10 -16.03
N LEU A 179 -4.57 -26.12 -15.51
CA LEU A 179 -3.90 -26.04 -14.21
C LEU A 179 -2.73 -25.05 -14.20
N LEU A 180 -1.96 -24.96 -15.28
CA LEU A 180 -0.90 -23.97 -15.44
C LEU A 180 -1.46 -22.55 -15.39
N LEU A 181 -2.54 -22.28 -16.14
CA LEU A 181 -3.22 -20.99 -16.13
C LEU A 181 -3.76 -20.66 -14.72
N ARG A 182 -4.35 -21.65 -14.04
CA ARG A 182 -4.82 -21.48 -12.66
C ARG A 182 -3.68 -21.13 -11.70
N ALA A 183 -2.54 -21.82 -11.81
CA ALA A 183 -1.40 -21.57 -10.95
C ALA A 183 -0.81 -20.16 -11.16
N GLN A 184 -0.71 -19.69 -12.41
CA GLN A 184 -0.27 -18.33 -12.73
C GLN A 184 -1.24 -17.28 -12.16
N PHE A 185 -2.54 -17.53 -12.26
CA PHE A 185 -3.55 -16.65 -11.69
C PHE A 185 -3.42 -16.56 -10.16
N ASP A 186 -3.28 -17.68 -9.46
CA ASP A 186 -3.07 -17.69 -8.00
C ASP A 186 -1.79 -16.94 -7.60
N GLN A 187 -0.70 -17.13 -8.35
CA GLN A 187 0.56 -16.44 -8.13
C GLN A 187 0.40 -14.91 -8.29
N MET A 188 -0.33 -14.48 -9.32
CA MET A 188 -0.61 -13.07 -9.56
C MET A 188 -1.43 -12.45 -8.42
N LEU A 189 -2.45 -13.17 -7.93
CA LEU A 189 -3.26 -12.70 -6.80
C LEU A 189 -2.43 -12.56 -5.51
N ASN A 190 -1.58 -13.54 -5.21
CA ASN A 190 -0.71 -13.48 -4.05
C ASN A 190 0.30 -12.33 -4.18
N HIS A 191 0.91 -12.16 -5.34
CA HIS A 191 1.83 -11.06 -5.59
C HIS A 191 1.15 -9.69 -5.44
N SER A 192 -0.10 -9.53 -5.91
CA SER A 192 -0.88 -8.30 -5.73
C SER A 192 -1.09 -7.97 -4.26
N ARG A 193 -1.44 -8.97 -3.44
CA ARG A 193 -1.61 -8.80 -1.98
C ARG A 193 -0.31 -8.41 -1.29
N ASP A 194 0.79 -9.05 -1.66
CA ASP A 194 2.11 -8.75 -1.11
C ASP A 194 2.55 -7.32 -1.47
N LEU A 195 2.32 -6.91 -2.72
CA LEU A 195 2.61 -5.55 -3.17
C LEU A 195 1.75 -4.52 -2.44
N GLU A 196 0.46 -4.76 -2.24
CA GLU A 196 -0.41 -3.87 -1.47
C GLU A 196 0.08 -3.71 -0.03
N SER A 197 0.45 -4.81 0.64
CA SER A 197 1.01 -4.77 1.98
C SER A 197 2.34 -4.00 2.03
N GLN A 198 3.20 -4.18 1.03
CA GLN A 198 4.47 -3.45 0.94
C GLN A 198 4.24 -1.96 0.71
N ILE A 199 3.31 -1.59 -0.17
CA ILE A 199 2.93 -0.19 -0.41
C ILE A 199 2.45 0.44 0.89
N GLN A 200 1.54 -0.22 1.61
CA GLN A 200 1.03 0.29 2.89
C GLN A 200 2.14 0.52 3.92
N SER A 201 3.05 -0.47 4.09
CA SER A 201 4.18 -0.34 5.02
C SER A 201 5.11 0.81 4.63
N ARG A 202 5.48 0.89 3.34
CA ARG A 202 6.36 1.95 2.82
C ARG A 202 5.74 3.34 2.92
N THR A 203 4.45 3.46 2.64
CA THR A 203 3.72 4.73 2.81
C THR A 203 3.70 5.16 4.27
N ALA A 204 3.50 4.23 5.21
CA ALA A 204 3.55 4.53 6.64
C ALA A 204 4.96 4.96 7.10
N GLU A 205 6.00 4.23 6.71
CA GLU A 205 7.41 4.58 6.99
C GLU A 205 7.76 5.98 6.46
N LEU A 206 7.39 6.27 5.21
CA LEU A 206 7.65 7.55 4.57
C LEU A 206 6.91 8.69 5.29
N MET A 207 5.66 8.45 5.74
CA MET A 207 4.92 9.44 6.51
C MET A 207 5.58 9.73 7.85
N VAL A 208 5.99 8.70 8.60
CA VAL A 208 6.71 8.87 9.88
C VAL A 208 7.98 9.68 9.68
N SER A 209 8.83 9.29 8.72
CA SER A 209 10.09 9.98 8.45
C SER A 209 9.87 11.45 8.03
N ARG A 210 8.83 11.71 7.24
CA ARG A 210 8.45 13.07 6.85
C ARG A 210 8.06 13.93 8.06
N LEU A 211 7.29 13.38 9.00
CA LEU A 211 6.91 14.09 10.22
C LEU A 211 8.11 14.36 11.12
N GLU A 212 9.04 13.41 11.23
CA GLU A 212 10.29 13.61 11.96
C GLU A 212 11.11 14.75 11.38
N LEU A 213 11.25 14.83 10.04
CA LEU A 213 11.94 15.94 9.38
C LEU A 213 11.30 17.30 9.66
N ILE A 214 9.97 17.38 9.61
CA ILE A 214 9.24 18.62 9.92
C ILE A 214 9.48 19.05 11.36
N HIS A 215 9.39 18.13 12.32
CA HIS A 215 9.67 18.43 13.71
C HIS A 215 11.13 18.84 13.92
N CYS A 216 12.09 18.22 13.24
CA CYS A 216 13.49 18.63 13.28
C CYS A 216 13.68 20.06 12.75
N LEU A 217 13.08 20.39 11.60
CA LEU A 217 13.16 21.74 11.03
C LEU A 217 12.53 22.79 11.95
N ALA A 218 11.34 22.52 12.48
CA ALA A 218 10.67 23.39 13.44
C ALA A 218 11.52 23.61 14.69
N LYS A 219 12.07 22.55 15.29
CA LYS A 219 12.96 22.63 16.45
C LYS A 219 14.23 23.44 16.17
N LEU A 220 14.81 23.33 14.97
CA LEU A 220 16.01 24.08 14.59
C LEU A 220 15.78 25.59 14.56
N ALA A 221 14.59 26.06 14.17
CA ALA A 221 14.27 27.48 14.28
C ALA A 221 14.17 27.93 15.75
N GLU A 222 13.53 27.13 16.61
CA GLU A 222 13.31 27.47 18.01
C GLU A 222 14.57 27.45 18.88
N TYR A 223 15.57 26.62 18.55
CA TYR A 223 16.85 26.59 19.29
C TYR A 223 17.55 27.96 19.35
N ARG A 224 17.22 28.90 18.46
CA ARG A 224 17.75 30.26 18.48
C ARG A 224 16.95 31.25 19.34
N ASP A 225 15.71 30.93 19.70
CA ASP A 225 14.74 31.86 20.33
C ASP A 225 14.39 31.50 21.80
N ASN A 226 15.20 30.65 22.45
CA ASN A 226 14.98 30.21 23.84
C ASN A 226 13.61 29.50 24.11
N GLU A 227 12.82 29.20 23.08
CA GLU A 227 11.60 28.40 23.21
C GLU A 227 11.92 26.90 23.07
N THR A 228 11.19 26.07 23.80
CA THR A 228 11.43 24.63 23.82
C THR A 228 10.86 23.96 22.57
N GLY A 229 11.45 22.84 22.17
CA GLY A 229 10.95 22.05 21.05
C GLY A 229 9.56 21.43 21.25
N HIS A 230 8.92 21.56 22.42
CA HIS A 230 7.55 21.09 22.65
C HIS A 230 6.50 22.13 22.25
N HIS A 231 6.82 23.43 22.27
CA HIS A 231 5.93 24.50 21.84
C HIS A 231 5.38 24.23 20.43
N VAL A 232 6.28 24.01 19.46
CA VAL A 232 5.91 23.74 18.07
C VAL A 232 5.02 22.50 17.92
N ILE A 233 5.20 21.48 18.76
CA ILE A 233 4.36 20.28 18.77
C ILE A 233 2.96 20.63 19.31
N ARG A 234 2.88 21.40 20.40
CA ARG A 234 1.60 21.82 21.01
C ARG A 234 0.78 22.68 20.05
N VAL A 235 1.40 23.69 19.42
CA VAL A 235 0.74 24.55 18.42
C VAL A 235 0.14 23.71 17.29
N GLY A 236 0.90 22.74 16.77
CA GLY A 236 0.38 21.78 15.78
C GLY A 236 -0.86 21.03 16.26
N ARG A 237 -0.79 20.42 17.45
CA ARG A 237 -1.90 19.65 18.04
C ARG A 237 -3.15 20.51 18.29
N TYR A 238 -2.98 21.71 18.83
CA TYR A 238 -4.08 22.65 19.05
C TYR A 238 -4.77 23.01 17.73
N ALA A 239 -3.97 23.33 16.72
CA ALA A 239 -4.45 23.71 15.41
C ALA A 239 -5.23 22.56 14.73
N GLY A 240 -4.74 21.32 14.86
CA GLY A 240 -5.43 20.12 14.37
C GLY A 240 -6.78 19.86 15.06
N ILE A 241 -6.86 20.02 16.40
CA ILE A 241 -8.12 19.88 17.14
C ILE A 241 -9.12 20.96 16.71
N LEU A 242 -8.65 22.20 16.58
CA LEU A 242 -9.46 23.32 16.18
C LEU A 242 -10.01 23.14 14.76
N ALA A 243 -9.19 22.67 13.83
CA ALA A 243 -9.59 22.34 12.47
C ALA A 243 -10.73 21.28 12.45
N ARG A 244 -10.58 20.20 13.24
CA ARG A 244 -11.61 19.17 13.38
C ARG A 244 -12.90 19.74 13.97
N LYS A 245 -12.80 20.62 14.97
CA LYS A 245 -13.96 21.24 15.61
C LYS A 245 -14.72 22.15 14.66
N LEU A 246 -14.03 22.82 13.73
CA LEU A 246 -14.61 23.67 12.70
C LEU A 246 -15.22 22.88 11.54
N GLY A 247 -15.14 21.54 11.55
CA GLY A 247 -15.76 20.67 10.54
C GLY A 247 -14.95 20.53 9.25
N LEU A 248 -13.64 20.80 9.28
CA LEU A 248 -12.76 20.54 8.14
C LEU A 248 -12.59 19.04 7.92
N ASP A 249 -12.28 18.64 6.69
CA ASP A 249 -12.06 17.24 6.34
C ASP A 249 -10.77 16.69 6.98
N LYS A 250 -10.71 15.37 7.13
CA LYS A 250 -9.61 14.68 7.82
C LYS A 250 -8.24 15.02 7.22
N ALA A 251 -8.14 15.10 5.89
CA ALA A 251 -6.86 15.37 5.23
C ALA A 251 -6.39 16.81 5.50
N THR A 252 -7.30 17.79 5.47
CA THR A 252 -6.96 19.18 5.83
C THR A 252 -6.56 19.30 7.30
N CYS A 253 -7.25 18.60 8.21
CA CYS A 253 -6.90 18.62 9.63
C CYS A 253 -5.47 18.09 9.88
N GLU A 254 -5.11 16.98 9.24
CA GLU A 254 -3.76 16.40 9.32
C GLU A 254 -2.70 17.33 8.70
N LEU A 255 -2.99 17.94 7.55
CA LEU A 255 -2.09 18.92 6.94
C LEU A 255 -1.82 20.11 7.86
N LEU A 256 -2.87 20.66 8.49
CA LEU A 256 -2.75 21.83 9.35
C LEU A 256 -1.98 21.51 10.63
N GLU A 257 -2.27 20.36 11.25
CA GLU A 257 -1.56 19.85 12.42
C GLU A 257 -0.05 19.68 12.17
N HIS A 258 0.34 19.32 10.95
CA HIS A 258 1.74 19.14 10.55
C HIS A 258 2.40 20.40 9.98
N ALA A 259 1.64 21.36 9.44
CA ALA A 259 2.18 22.59 8.87
C ALA A 259 2.39 23.69 9.92
N ALA A 260 1.50 23.79 10.91
CA ALA A 260 1.56 24.81 11.95
C ALA A 260 2.88 24.86 12.76
N PRO A 261 3.58 23.75 13.05
CA PRO A 261 4.90 23.78 13.70
C PRO A 261 5.95 24.61 12.95
N LEU A 262 5.76 24.90 11.66
CA LEU A 262 6.70 25.62 10.82
C LEU A 262 6.43 27.13 10.72
N HIS A 263 5.45 27.67 11.45
CA HIS A 263 5.03 29.08 11.36
C HIS A 263 6.20 30.06 11.54
N ASP A 264 7.12 29.75 12.46
CA ASP A 264 8.25 30.59 12.84
C ASP A 264 9.61 30.20 12.22
N ILE A 265 9.63 29.32 11.21
CA ILE A 265 10.87 28.86 10.54
C ILE A 265 11.74 30.04 10.03
N GLY A 266 11.11 31.17 9.73
CA GLY A 266 11.78 32.38 9.25
C GLY A 266 12.67 33.08 10.27
N LYS A 267 12.54 32.79 11.58
CA LYS A 267 13.42 33.33 12.62
C LYS A 267 14.90 32.98 12.40
N ILE A 268 15.18 31.90 11.66
CA ILE A 268 16.54 31.53 11.22
C ILE A 268 17.24 32.69 10.47
N GLY A 269 16.50 33.55 9.78
CA GLY A 269 17.08 34.70 9.07
C GLY A 269 17.17 35.99 9.88
N ILE A 270 16.76 36.00 11.16
CA ILE A 270 16.86 37.17 12.04
C ILE A 270 18.20 37.17 12.78
N GLY A 271 18.82 38.34 12.94
CA GLY A 271 20.10 38.48 13.66
C GLY A 271 19.95 38.23 15.17
N ASP A 272 20.97 37.62 15.79
CA ASP A 272 20.95 37.27 17.22
C ASP A 272 20.77 38.47 18.14
N ASP A 273 21.33 39.64 17.78
CA ASP A 273 21.22 40.87 18.57
C ASP A 273 19.76 41.36 18.70
N ILE A 274 18.90 40.98 17.76
CA ILE A 274 17.47 41.29 17.77
C ILE A 274 16.69 40.14 18.39
N LEU A 275 16.95 38.90 17.93
CA LEU A 275 16.23 37.71 18.36
C LEU A 275 16.41 37.44 19.86
N ARG A 276 17.62 37.62 20.38
CA ARG A 276 17.97 37.30 21.77
C ARG A 276 18.00 38.54 22.68
N LYS A 277 17.51 39.69 22.21
CA LYS A 277 17.60 40.95 22.94
C LYS A 277 16.88 40.87 24.30
N PRO A 278 17.56 41.20 25.42
CA PRO A 278 16.89 41.27 26.70
C PRO A 278 16.10 42.56 26.87
N GLY A 279 14.78 42.45 26.69
CA GLY A 279 13.83 43.54 26.90
C GLY A 279 12.94 43.78 25.70
N LYS A 280 12.33 44.98 25.67
CA LYS A 280 11.49 45.38 24.53
C LYS A 280 12.37 45.80 23.35
N LEU A 281 11.95 45.41 22.15
CA LEU A 281 12.53 45.89 20.90
C LEU A 281 12.19 47.37 20.69
N THR A 282 13.10 48.13 20.08
CA THR A 282 12.77 49.46 19.53
C THR A 282 11.82 49.31 18.33
N PRO A 283 11.14 50.38 17.87
CA PRO A 283 10.30 50.30 16.69
C PRO A 283 11.03 49.74 15.45
N GLU A 284 12.29 50.12 15.25
CA GLU A 284 13.12 49.67 14.12
C GLU A 284 13.53 48.20 14.26
N GLU A 285 13.87 47.76 15.47
CA GLU A 285 14.17 46.35 15.76
C GLU A 285 12.93 45.47 15.63
N PHE A 286 11.76 45.99 16.00
CA PHE A 286 10.49 45.30 15.82
C PHE A 286 10.16 45.14 14.33
N GLU A 287 10.38 46.17 13.51
CA GLU A 287 10.24 46.08 12.06
C GLU A 287 11.18 45.02 11.47
N MET A 288 12.41 44.90 12.00
CA MET A 288 13.33 43.83 11.62
C MET A 288 12.83 42.45 12.05
N MET A 289 12.28 42.32 13.26
CA MET A 289 11.69 41.06 13.75
C MET A 289 10.53 40.60 12.87
N GLN A 290 9.64 41.50 12.46
CA GLN A 290 8.49 41.18 11.59
C GLN A 290 8.89 40.54 10.25
N ARG A 291 10.14 40.71 9.80
CA ARG A 291 10.63 40.12 8.55
C ARG A 291 10.67 38.59 8.58
N HIS A 292 10.66 37.95 9.76
CA HIS A 292 10.65 36.49 9.87
C HIS A 292 9.46 35.89 9.11
N VAL A 293 8.32 36.56 9.09
CA VAL A 293 7.13 36.14 8.34
C VAL A 293 7.42 36.01 6.84
N GLY A 294 8.01 37.06 6.25
CA GLY A 294 8.40 37.07 4.84
C GLY A 294 9.51 36.08 4.51
N LEU A 295 10.47 35.91 5.42
CA LEU A 295 11.56 34.94 5.27
C LEU A 295 11.03 33.50 5.36
N GLY A 296 10.14 33.21 6.30
CA GLY A 296 9.50 31.91 6.46
C GLY A 296 8.69 31.53 5.22
N ARG A 297 7.93 32.48 4.65
CA ARG A 297 7.24 32.27 3.37
C ARG A 297 8.21 31.86 2.26
N LYS A 298 9.36 32.55 2.15
CA LYS A 298 10.38 32.29 1.12
C LYS A 298 10.98 30.89 1.23
N VAL A 299 11.14 30.36 2.45
CA VAL A 299 11.63 28.98 2.68
C VAL A 299 10.77 27.94 1.96
N PHE A 300 9.46 28.19 1.86
CA PHE A 300 8.52 27.27 1.23
C PHE A 300 8.19 27.59 -0.23
N GLN A 301 8.73 28.69 -0.77
CA GLN A 301 8.56 29.02 -2.17
C GLN A 301 9.53 28.24 -3.05
N PRO A 302 9.14 27.89 -4.29
CA PRO A 302 10.09 27.35 -5.26
C PRO A 302 11.23 28.33 -5.46
N LEU A 303 12.46 27.83 -5.47
CA LEU A 303 13.64 28.63 -5.82
C LEU A 303 13.48 29.18 -7.23
N SER A 304 13.89 30.43 -7.45
CA SER A 304 14.01 30.98 -8.80
C SER A 304 15.07 30.20 -9.61
N TYR A 305 15.05 30.34 -10.93
CA TYR A 305 16.07 29.71 -11.79
C TYR A 305 17.49 30.16 -11.40
N ALA A 306 17.68 31.42 -11.02
CA ALA A 306 18.98 31.95 -10.58
C ALA A 306 19.44 31.35 -9.25
N GLU A 307 18.54 31.27 -8.25
CA GLU A 307 18.84 30.64 -6.95
C GLU A 307 19.08 29.14 -7.12
N THR A 308 18.32 28.47 -8.00
CA THR A 308 18.50 27.05 -8.33
C THR A 308 19.90 26.79 -8.91
N GLN A 309 20.38 27.65 -9.80
CA GLN A 309 21.72 27.52 -10.36
C GLN A 309 22.81 27.76 -9.30
N GLN A 310 22.62 28.74 -8.42
CA GLN A 310 23.53 29.01 -7.31
C GLN A 310 23.58 27.85 -6.30
N MET A 311 22.44 27.20 -6.03
CA MET A 311 22.30 26.11 -5.06
C MET A 311 22.77 24.76 -5.61
N ARG A 312 22.67 24.51 -6.92
CA ARG A 312 23.27 23.35 -7.61
C ARG A 312 24.80 23.30 -7.47
N SER A 313 25.44 24.44 -7.19
CA SER A 313 26.87 24.52 -6.87
C SER A 313 27.23 23.96 -5.50
N HIS A 314 26.26 23.85 -4.57
CA HIS A 314 26.46 23.47 -3.17
C HIS A 314 25.77 22.11 -2.85
N THR A 315 26.35 21.02 -3.37
CA THR A 315 26.17 19.60 -2.95
C THR A 315 24.73 19.03 -2.94
N LEU A 316 24.60 17.70 -2.73
CA LEU A 316 23.38 16.87 -2.75
C LEU A 316 22.16 17.40 -1.94
N LEU A 317 22.36 18.35 -1.02
CA LEU A 317 21.29 18.99 -0.25
C LEU A 317 20.45 19.97 -1.10
N GLY A 318 21.05 20.60 -2.12
CA GLY A 318 20.35 21.50 -3.03
C GLY A 318 19.28 20.79 -3.86
N ASP A 319 19.54 19.54 -4.27
CA ASP A 319 18.60 18.76 -5.10
C ASP A 319 17.34 18.33 -4.34
N MET A 320 17.45 18.10 -3.02
CA MET A 320 16.31 17.80 -2.15
C MET A 320 15.36 18.99 -1.94
N MET A 321 15.85 20.24 -2.01
CA MET A 321 15.03 21.45 -1.79
C MET A 321 14.28 21.93 -3.05
N ILE A 322 14.67 21.50 -4.25
CA ILE A 322 14.16 22.05 -5.51
C ILE A 322 12.68 21.69 -5.80
N ASN A 323 12.09 20.72 -5.11
CA ASN A 323 10.69 20.29 -5.33
C ASN A 323 9.70 20.66 -4.20
N VAL A 324 10.06 21.58 -3.30
CA VAL A 324 9.25 22.01 -2.14
C VAL A 324 7.87 22.59 -2.53
N GLY A 325 7.76 23.26 -3.68
CA GLY A 325 6.57 24.03 -4.05
C GLY A 325 5.30 23.23 -4.45
N SER A 326 5.39 21.93 -4.68
CA SER A 326 4.24 21.10 -5.12
C SER A 326 3.50 20.40 -3.97
N SER A 327 4.08 20.42 -2.76
CA SER A 327 3.54 19.73 -1.60
C SER A 327 2.38 20.52 -0.96
N PRO A 328 1.17 19.93 -0.81
CA PRO A 328 0.06 20.58 -0.12
C PRO A 328 0.42 21.08 1.29
N LEU A 329 1.25 20.30 1.99
CA LEU A 329 1.74 20.64 3.32
C LEU A 329 2.63 21.90 3.32
N LEU A 330 3.56 21.99 2.37
CA LEU A 330 4.52 23.10 2.33
C LEU A 330 3.84 24.39 1.83
N ARG A 331 2.82 24.26 0.97
CA ARG A 331 1.93 25.38 0.62
C ARG A 331 1.16 25.90 1.84
N MET A 332 0.60 24.99 2.65
CA MET A 332 -0.09 25.37 3.89
C MET A 332 0.87 25.99 4.90
N ALA A 333 2.07 25.44 5.06
CA ALA A 333 3.12 26.03 5.91
C ALA A 333 3.52 27.43 5.42
N SER A 334 3.63 27.65 4.10
CA SER A 334 3.89 28.97 3.51
C SER A 334 2.80 29.99 3.83
N GLU A 335 1.53 29.57 3.72
CA GLU A 335 0.36 30.39 4.04
C GLU A 335 0.34 30.76 5.53
N ILE A 336 0.51 29.76 6.41
CA ILE A 336 0.58 29.96 7.87
C ILE A 336 1.72 30.89 8.24
N ALA A 337 2.94 30.60 7.76
CA ALA A 337 4.12 31.41 8.04
C ALA A 337 3.86 32.88 7.69
N LEU A 338 3.22 33.15 6.54
CA LEU A 338 2.87 34.50 6.08
C LEU A 338 1.80 35.22 6.93
N THR A 339 0.84 34.48 7.48
CA THR A 339 -0.45 35.07 7.92
C THR A 339 -0.76 34.89 9.40
N HIS A 340 -0.02 34.07 10.15
CA HIS A 340 -0.30 33.80 11.56
C HIS A 340 -0.14 35.01 12.50
N HIS A 341 0.47 36.11 12.03
CA HIS A 341 0.54 37.39 12.74
C HIS A 341 -0.38 38.50 12.20
N GLU A 342 -1.26 38.15 11.25
CA GLU A 342 -2.35 39.04 10.85
C GLU A 342 -3.42 39.08 11.96
N ARG A 343 -4.03 40.26 12.16
CA ARG A 343 -5.05 40.48 13.21
C ARG A 343 -6.41 40.65 12.56
N TRP A 344 -7.46 40.11 13.18
CA TRP A 344 -8.82 40.14 12.63
C TRP A 344 -9.31 41.55 12.25
N ASP A 345 -8.90 42.58 13.00
CA ASP A 345 -9.22 43.99 12.77
C ASP A 345 -8.43 44.68 11.63
N GLY A 346 -7.38 44.04 11.11
CA GLY A 346 -6.49 44.57 10.08
C GLY A 346 -5.24 45.29 10.60
N THR A 347 -5.00 45.29 11.92
CA THR A 347 -3.83 45.93 12.55
C THR A 347 -2.60 45.02 12.65
N GLY A 348 -2.70 43.80 12.11
CA GLY A 348 -1.62 42.82 12.07
C GLY A 348 -0.58 43.10 10.99
N TYR A 349 0.33 42.14 10.83
CA TYR A 349 1.46 42.25 9.91
C TYR A 349 1.71 40.91 9.21
N PRO A 350 2.40 40.91 8.06
CA PRO A 350 3.05 42.04 7.38
C PRO A 350 2.20 42.73 6.31
N ILE A 351 1.03 42.19 5.97
CA ILE A 351 0.19 42.69 4.87
C ILE A 351 -0.92 43.59 5.41
N GLY A 352 -1.43 43.32 6.61
CA GLY A 352 -2.58 44.04 7.18
C GLY A 352 -3.91 43.52 6.64
N LEU A 353 -4.02 42.20 6.48
CA LEU A 353 -5.25 41.54 6.05
C LEU A 353 -6.32 41.64 7.14
N LYS A 354 -7.60 41.73 6.75
CA LYS A 354 -8.71 41.95 7.67
C LYS A 354 -9.78 40.87 7.54
N GLY A 355 -10.32 40.42 8.67
CA GLY A 355 -11.45 39.49 8.71
C GLY A 355 -11.18 38.19 7.94
N THR A 356 -12.05 37.88 6.98
CA THR A 356 -11.98 36.66 6.16
C THR A 356 -10.94 36.72 5.04
N ASP A 357 -10.31 37.87 4.80
CA ASP A 357 -9.18 37.96 3.85
C ASP A 357 -7.94 37.25 4.40
N ILE A 358 -7.88 37.06 5.72
CA ILE A 358 -6.88 36.21 6.37
C ILE A 358 -7.27 34.74 6.13
N PRO A 359 -6.39 33.93 5.52
CA PRO A 359 -6.66 32.50 5.32
C PRO A 359 -7.04 31.81 6.63
N LEU A 360 -7.92 30.82 6.53
CA LEU A 360 -8.41 30.09 7.71
C LEU A 360 -7.26 29.43 8.49
N SER A 361 -6.25 28.91 7.79
CA SER A 361 -5.06 28.31 8.40
C SER A 361 -4.31 29.30 9.30
N GLY A 362 -4.07 30.53 8.83
CA GLY A 362 -3.44 31.61 9.59
C GLY A 362 -4.26 32.00 10.81
N ARG A 363 -5.58 32.13 10.67
CA ARG A 363 -6.48 32.46 11.79
C ARG A 363 -6.53 31.37 12.87
N ILE A 364 -6.48 30.09 12.48
CA ILE A 364 -6.41 28.95 13.41
C ILE A 364 -5.08 28.97 14.17
N VAL A 365 -3.97 29.12 13.45
CA VAL A 365 -2.63 29.05 14.04
C VAL A 365 -2.35 30.26 14.94
N ALA A 366 -2.85 31.46 14.61
CA ALA A 366 -2.73 32.64 15.47
C ALA A 366 -3.29 32.41 16.88
N VAL A 367 -4.47 31.79 17.00
CA VAL A 367 -5.08 31.46 18.30
C VAL A 367 -4.26 30.39 19.03
N ALA A 368 -3.83 29.34 18.32
CA ALA A 368 -3.05 28.25 18.89
C ALA A 368 -1.68 28.71 19.43
N ASP A 369 -0.98 29.55 18.66
CA ASP A 369 0.32 30.11 18.99
C ASP A 369 0.23 31.05 20.20
N VAL A 370 -0.66 32.04 20.17
CA VAL A 370 -0.82 32.99 21.29
C VAL A 370 -1.23 32.27 22.58
N PHE A 371 -2.10 31.26 22.52
CA PHE A 371 -2.44 30.47 23.69
C PHE A 371 -1.22 29.76 24.29
N ASP A 372 -0.40 29.11 23.45
CA ASP A 372 0.78 28.39 23.93
C ASP A 372 1.82 29.37 24.50
N ALA A 373 2.01 30.52 23.85
CA ALA A 373 2.88 31.60 24.31
C ALA A 373 2.46 32.16 25.68
N LEU A 374 1.15 32.39 25.89
CA LEU A 374 0.62 32.91 27.17
C LEU A 374 0.75 31.88 28.30
N SER A 375 0.59 30.59 27.98
CA SER A 375 0.63 29.48 28.94
C SER A 375 2.03 28.89 29.14
N SER A 376 3.07 29.47 28.52
CA SER A 376 4.46 29.02 28.61
C SER A 376 5.36 30.03 29.32
N LYS A 377 6.41 29.52 29.98
CA LYS A 377 7.41 30.33 30.67
C LYS A 377 8.36 30.92 29.63
N ARG A 378 8.54 32.24 29.62
CA ARG A 378 9.49 32.94 28.75
C ARG A 378 10.56 33.63 29.60
N VAL A 379 11.71 33.94 28.97
CA VAL A 379 12.88 34.57 29.63
C VAL A 379 12.50 35.81 30.47
N TYR A 380 11.52 36.59 30.02
CA TYR A 380 11.11 37.84 30.65
C TYR A 380 9.73 37.80 31.32
N LYS A 381 8.99 36.68 31.27
CA LYS A 381 7.62 36.57 31.80
C LYS A 381 7.28 35.16 32.29
N PRO A 382 6.73 35.01 33.51
CA PRO A 382 6.17 33.73 33.94
C PRO A 382 4.92 33.36 33.13
N ALA A 383 4.63 32.07 33.02
CA ALA A 383 3.40 31.58 32.40
C ALA A 383 2.17 32.12 33.14
N PHE A 384 1.12 32.51 32.39
CA PHE A 384 -0.15 32.85 33.00
C PHE A 384 -0.91 31.59 33.45
N PRO A 385 -1.76 31.70 34.49
CA PRO A 385 -2.73 30.66 34.80
C PRO A 385 -3.63 30.39 33.58
N ILE A 386 -3.94 29.12 33.33
CA ILE A 386 -4.71 28.67 32.17
C ILE A 386 -6.04 29.42 32.02
N ASP A 387 -6.78 29.64 33.12
CA ASP A 387 -8.04 30.38 33.09
C ASP A 387 -7.86 31.83 32.61
N LYS A 388 -6.72 32.44 32.96
CA LYS A 388 -6.37 33.78 32.50
C LYS A 388 -6.00 33.78 31.01
N CYS A 389 -5.34 32.74 30.51
CA CYS A 389 -5.07 32.60 29.07
C CYS A 389 -6.37 32.57 28.27
N PHE A 390 -7.35 31.76 28.71
CA PHE A 390 -8.66 31.71 28.07
C PHE A 390 -9.39 33.06 28.13
N ALA A 391 -9.39 33.73 29.28
CA ALA A 391 -10.00 35.05 29.43
C ALA A 391 -9.42 36.09 28.45
N ILE A 392 -8.09 36.10 28.25
CA ILE A 392 -7.43 36.99 27.29
C ILE A 392 -7.89 36.71 25.85
N LEU A 393 -7.98 35.43 25.46
CA LEU A 393 -8.47 35.07 24.11
C LEU A 393 -9.91 35.52 23.88
N GLU A 394 -10.75 35.47 24.92
CA GLU A 394 -12.15 35.93 24.84
C GLU A 394 -12.24 37.45 24.72
N GLU A 395 -11.43 38.19 25.49
CA GLU A 395 -11.36 39.66 25.43
C GLU A 395 -10.87 40.16 24.07
N GLU A 396 -9.91 39.46 23.45
CA GLU A 396 -9.35 39.80 22.15
C GLU A 396 -10.18 39.26 20.95
N SER A 397 -11.31 38.61 21.21
CA SER A 397 -12.25 38.12 20.19
C SER A 397 -12.85 39.28 19.38
N GLY A 398 -12.75 39.22 18.05
CA GLY A 398 -13.24 40.25 17.14
C GLY A 398 -12.30 41.44 16.94
N THR A 399 -11.13 41.45 17.60
CA THR A 399 -10.05 42.42 17.35
C THR A 399 -8.79 41.72 16.89
N HIS A 400 -8.14 40.95 17.76
CA HIS A 400 -6.99 40.13 17.43
C HIS A 400 -7.44 38.86 16.69
N PHE A 401 -8.46 38.18 17.20
CA PHE A 401 -8.84 36.83 16.77
C PHE A 401 -10.21 36.78 16.09
N ASP A 402 -10.38 35.80 15.21
CA ASP A 402 -11.69 35.46 14.63
C ASP A 402 -12.63 34.93 15.74
N PRO A 403 -13.80 35.57 15.97
CA PRO A 403 -14.73 35.14 17.01
C PRO A 403 -15.20 33.68 16.88
N THR A 404 -15.32 33.19 15.64
CA THR A 404 -15.75 31.82 15.36
C THR A 404 -14.72 30.81 15.85
N ILE A 405 -13.44 31.14 15.67
CA ILE A 405 -12.32 30.29 16.06
C ILE A 405 -12.13 30.32 17.57
N VAL A 406 -12.25 31.48 18.21
CA VAL A 406 -12.21 31.59 19.68
C VAL A 406 -13.33 30.75 20.30
N ALA A 407 -14.56 30.86 19.79
CA ALA A 407 -15.67 30.05 20.28
C ALA A 407 -15.41 28.53 20.11
N ALA A 408 -14.86 28.12 18.96
CA ALA A 408 -14.47 26.74 18.73
C ALA A 408 -13.38 26.27 19.70
N PHE A 409 -12.35 27.10 19.93
CA PHE A 409 -11.24 26.83 20.85
C PHE A 409 -11.73 26.64 22.29
N MET A 410 -12.63 27.51 22.75
CA MET A 410 -13.26 27.40 24.08
C MET A 410 -14.04 26.10 24.23
N SER A 411 -14.74 25.65 23.18
CA SER A 411 -15.52 24.41 23.22
C SER A 411 -14.67 23.14 23.34
N VAL A 412 -13.36 23.22 23.04
CA VAL A 412 -12.41 22.10 23.11
C VAL A 412 -11.36 22.29 24.23
N ARG A 413 -11.57 23.26 25.13
CA ARG A 413 -10.62 23.66 26.18
C ARG A 413 -10.03 22.50 26.98
N GLU A 414 -10.83 21.48 27.30
CA GLU A 414 -10.37 20.32 28.08
C GLU A 414 -9.32 19.49 27.33
N GLN A 415 -9.50 19.33 26.01
CA GLN A 415 -8.53 18.63 25.16
C GLN A 415 -7.24 19.42 25.02
N ILE A 416 -7.34 20.75 24.90
CA ILE A 416 -6.19 21.67 24.83
C ILE A 416 -5.36 21.59 26.12
N VAL A 417 -6.02 21.67 27.29
CA VAL A 417 -5.36 21.55 28.60
C VAL A 417 -4.67 20.21 28.75
N LYS A 418 -5.30 19.12 28.30
CA LYS A 418 -4.69 17.78 28.34
C LYS A 418 -3.38 17.73 27.53
N ILE A 419 -3.36 18.24 26.30
CA ILE A 419 -2.14 18.32 25.48
C ILE A 419 -1.05 19.14 26.18
N ARG A 420 -1.42 20.28 26.79
CA ARG A 420 -0.47 21.13 27.50
C ARG A 420 0.22 20.40 28.64
N ILE A 421 -0.52 19.59 29.39
CA ILE A 421 0.00 18.77 30.50
C ILE A 421 0.91 17.65 29.97
N GLU A 422 0.49 16.95 28.92
CA GLU A 422 1.25 15.83 28.34
C GLU A 422 2.58 16.28 27.72
N LEU A 423 2.60 17.48 27.14
CA LEU A 423 3.78 18.07 26.49
C LEU A 423 4.34 19.25 27.29
N ALA A 424 4.25 19.19 28.63
CA ALA A 424 4.84 20.20 29.50
C ALA A 424 6.36 20.25 29.31
N ASP A 425 6.92 21.45 29.42
CA ASP A 425 8.36 21.63 29.39
C ASP A 425 8.96 21.14 30.71
N VAL A 426 9.99 20.30 30.63
CA VAL A 426 10.70 19.79 31.81
C VAL A 426 11.71 20.87 32.22
N ASP A 427 11.61 21.36 33.46
CA ASP A 427 12.48 22.40 34.03
C ASP A 427 13.96 22.00 34.09
#